data_AF-A0A7Y4U084-F1
#
_entry.id   AF-A0A7Y4U084-F1
#
_cell.length_a   1.000
_cell.length_b   1.000
_cell.length_c   1.000
_cell.angle_alpha   90.00
_cell.angle_beta   90.00
_cell.angle_gamma   90.00
#
_symmetry.space_group_name_H-M   'P 1'
#
loop_
_entity.id
_entity.type
_entity.pdbx_description
1 polymer ?
#
loop_
_entity_poly.entity_id
_entity_poly.type
_entity_poly.pdbx_seq_one_letter_code
_entity_poly.pdbx_strand_id
1 'polypeptide(L)'
;MSVLIYRVVRCLSFWSWLALLGACTHLSDVGPFVQATAEVRSAVITAGTVAVEELKSMPDGATYAEKLSAQWQSRVRAMDGLVDYADALQSIVAAGSQGASSVGALADSVSQLAAAAGIVFPAAGTAAVATDTAKFVYAQIALMRAASALEKALEQSQPAVEQIARTIARDLEDLSAVFQAANAGILLALQEEHNRALGFRQGLVDERNILYAKGVGAFTAQEHTRLKEIHDLITSTNEWYGPYTKRRDDIQRRLNAGQTLFQAAAETVVRWGLTYNNLVLAVQERRPVNTQSLLQAALDVRDLIQRIRTL
;
A
#
# COMPACT_ATOMS: atom_id res chain seq x y z
N MET A 1 51.82 -14.88 49.72
CA MET A 1 50.43 -14.64 49.27
C MET A 1 50.30 -13.71 48.06
N SER A 2 51.26 -12.82 47.76
CA SER A 2 51.10 -11.80 46.69
C SER A 2 51.23 -12.30 45.24
N VAL A 3 51.79 -13.48 44.98
CA VAL A 3 51.98 -14.00 43.61
C VAL A 3 50.73 -14.68 43.05
N LEU A 4 49.83 -15.18 43.91
CA LEU A 4 48.60 -15.87 43.51
C LEU A 4 47.51 -14.90 43.03
N ILE A 5 47.45 -13.69 43.58
CA ILE A 5 46.45 -12.66 43.21
C ILE A 5 46.74 -12.08 41.81
N TYR A 6 48.01 -11.94 41.44
CA TYR A 6 48.41 -11.40 40.13
C TYR A 6 48.08 -12.31 38.94
N ARG A 7 48.03 -13.64 39.14
CA ARG A 7 47.67 -14.58 38.05
C ARG A 7 46.18 -14.62 37.77
N VAL A 8 45.33 -14.42 38.79
CA VAL A 8 43.87 -14.44 38.64
C VAL A 8 43.38 -13.17 37.93
N VAL A 9 43.94 -12.00 38.24
CA VAL A 9 43.57 -10.72 37.58
C VAL A 9 43.97 -10.69 36.10
N ARG A 10 45.09 -11.34 35.72
CA ARG A 10 45.57 -11.39 34.33
C ARG A 10 44.77 -12.37 33.45
N CYS A 11 44.16 -13.41 34.03
CA CYS A 11 43.25 -14.30 33.30
C CYS A 11 41.88 -13.66 33.06
N LEU A 12 41.37 -12.86 34.00
CA LEU A 12 40.07 -12.18 33.85
C LEU A 12 40.11 -11.05 32.80
N SER A 13 41.20 -10.30 32.69
CA SER A 13 41.33 -9.23 31.70
C SER A 13 41.50 -9.74 30.25
N PHE A 14 42.07 -10.94 30.06
CA PHE A 14 42.22 -11.54 28.72
C PHE A 14 40.89 -12.05 28.15
N TRP A 15 39.98 -12.55 29.00
CA TRP A 15 38.64 -12.97 28.59
C TRP A 15 37.70 -11.80 28.25
N SER A 16 37.82 -10.66 28.95
CA SER A 16 37.05 -9.45 28.60
C SER A 16 37.44 -8.83 27.25
N TRP A 17 38.71 -8.95 26.83
CA TRP A 17 39.16 -8.49 25.50
C TRP A 17 38.68 -9.41 24.35
N LEU A 18 38.56 -10.72 24.58
CA LEU A 18 38.03 -11.66 23.59
C LEU A 18 36.52 -11.52 23.37
N ALA A 19 35.76 -11.10 24.39
CA ALA A 19 34.32 -10.84 24.25
C ALA A 19 34.01 -9.57 23.41
N LEU A 20 34.89 -8.58 23.41
CA LEU A 20 34.73 -7.34 22.61
C LEU A 20 35.01 -7.53 21.11
N LEU A 21 35.74 -8.58 20.73
CA LEU A 21 36.04 -8.88 19.32
C LEU A 21 34.96 -9.72 18.63
N GLY A 22 34.05 -10.34 19.39
CA GLY A 22 32.94 -11.14 18.85
C GLY A 22 31.66 -10.37 18.53
N ALA A 23 31.56 -9.09 18.91
CA ALA A 23 30.30 -8.33 18.83
C ALA A 23 30.04 -7.67 17.47
N CYS A 24 31.00 -7.69 16.52
CA CYS A 24 30.91 -6.95 15.26
C CYS A 24 30.49 -7.80 14.04
N THR A 25 29.94 -9.01 14.22
CA THR A 25 29.64 -9.93 13.09
C THR A 25 28.16 -10.22 12.86
N HIS A 26 27.23 -9.65 13.64
CA HIS A 26 25.81 -9.88 13.39
C HIS A 26 25.33 -9.01 12.22
N LEU A 27 24.79 -9.65 11.17
CA LEU A 27 24.10 -8.95 10.09
C LEU A 27 22.87 -8.22 10.66
N SER A 28 22.54 -7.06 10.11
CA SER A 28 21.36 -6.30 10.52
C SER A 28 20.10 -7.14 10.34
N ASP A 29 19.22 -7.12 11.34
CA ASP A 29 17.93 -7.79 11.26
C ASP A 29 17.05 -7.12 10.18
N VAL A 30 16.63 -7.91 9.19
CA VAL A 30 15.77 -7.46 8.09
C VAL A 30 14.30 -7.86 8.30
N GLY A 31 13.97 -8.55 9.40
CA GLY A 31 12.62 -9.03 9.69
C GLY A 31 11.56 -7.93 9.65
N PRO A 32 11.81 -6.75 10.24
CA PRO A 32 10.92 -5.60 10.11
C PRO A 32 10.64 -5.16 8.66
N PHE A 33 11.63 -5.26 7.76
CA PHE A 33 11.46 -4.91 6.36
C PHE A 33 10.60 -5.95 5.61
N VAL A 34 10.81 -7.23 5.91
CA VAL A 34 9.99 -8.33 5.36
C VAL A 34 8.53 -8.17 5.77
N GLN A 35 8.28 -7.98 7.07
CA GLN A 35 6.93 -7.77 7.59
C GLN A 35 6.25 -6.57 6.91
N ALA A 36 6.96 -5.44 6.81
CA ALA A 36 6.42 -4.28 6.12
C ALA A 36 6.13 -4.53 4.64
N THR A 37 6.97 -5.30 3.94
CA THR A 37 6.75 -5.65 2.53
C THR A 37 5.46 -6.45 2.34
N ALA A 38 5.18 -7.39 3.24
CA ALA A 38 3.91 -8.14 3.25
C ALA A 38 2.69 -7.25 3.50
N GLU A 39 2.80 -6.26 4.39
CA GLU A 39 1.74 -5.29 4.65
C GLU A 39 1.52 -4.34 3.45
N VAL A 40 2.60 -3.87 2.79
CA VAL A 40 2.49 -3.09 1.54
C VAL A 40 1.78 -3.90 0.45
N ARG A 41 2.10 -5.19 0.32
CA ARG A 41 1.39 -6.09 -0.59
C ARG A 41 -0.10 -6.18 -0.27
N SER A 42 -0.45 -6.34 1.00
CA SER A 42 -1.85 -6.38 1.48
C SER A 42 -2.60 -5.09 1.13
N ALA A 43 -1.93 -3.94 1.28
CA ALA A 43 -2.46 -2.64 0.88
C ALA A 43 -2.75 -2.54 -0.61
N VAL A 44 -1.81 -2.95 -1.47
CA VAL A 44 -1.96 -2.92 -2.93
C VAL A 44 -3.11 -3.83 -3.39
N ILE A 45 -3.24 -5.03 -2.79
CA ILE A 45 -4.35 -5.94 -3.08
C ILE A 45 -5.67 -5.29 -2.69
N THR A 46 -5.76 -4.77 -1.46
CA THR A 46 -7.00 -4.21 -0.94
C THR A 46 -7.45 -2.97 -1.72
N ALA A 47 -6.51 -2.09 -2.08
CA ALA A 47 -6.78 -0.95 -2.94
C ALA A 47 -7.46 -1.40 -4.26
N GLY A 48 -6.86 -2.36 -4.96
CA GLY A 48 -7.44 -2.93 -6.17
C GLY A 48 -8.85 -3.50 -5.97
N THR A 49 -9.05 -4.26 -4.88
CA THR A 49 -10.38 -4.80 -4.54
C THR A 49 -11.42 -3.71 -4.30
N VAL A 50 -11.08 -2.67 -3.53
CA VAL A 50 -11.98 -1.54 -3.25
C VAL A 50 -12.39 -0.83 -4.54
N ALA A 51 -11.45 -0.58 -5.45
CA ALA A 51 -11.75 0.03 -6.74
C ALA A 51 -12.65 -0.85 -7.62
N VAL A 52 -12.40 -2.16 -7.65
CA VAL A 52 -13.23 -3.12 -8.38
C VAL A 52 -14.66 -3.17 -7.84
N GLU A 53 -14.84 -3.20 -6.52
CA GLU A 53 -16.18 -3.24 -5.90
C GLU A 53 -16.96 -1.93 -6.12
N GLU A 54 -16.29 -0.78 -6.12
CA GLU A 54 -16.97 0.49 -6.43
C GLU A 54 -17.36 0.58 -7.91
N LEU A 55 -16.51 0.10 -8.83
CA LEU A 55 -16.87 -0.02 -10.24
C LEU A 55 -18.10 -0.92 -10.42
N LYS A 56 -18.18 -2.07 -9.73
CA LYS A 56 -19.36 -2.94 -9.78
C LYS A 56 -20.64 -2.26 -9.28
N SER A 57 -20.50 -1.27 -8.40
CA SER A 57 -21.63 -0.52 -7.84
C SER A 57 -22.18 0.54 -8.80
N MET A 58 -21.45 0.87 -9.88
CA MET A 58 -21.94 1.74 -10.93
C MET A 58 -22.93 1.03 -11.87
N PRO A 59 -23.90 1.76 -12.45
CA PRO A 59 -24.63 1.27 -13.62
C PRO A 59 -23.65 0.87 -14.74
N ASP A 60 -23.84 -0.32 -15.32
CA ASP A 60 -22.99 -0.91 -16.38
C ASP A 60 -21.50 -1.08 -16.02
N GLY A 61 -21.15 -0.94 -14.74
CA GLY A 61 -19.77 -0.93 -14.27
C GLY A 61 -19.06 -2.29 -14.25
N ALA A 62 -19.82 -3.40 -14.35
CA ALA A 62 -19.29 -4.76 -14.26
C ALA A 62 -18.16 -5.04 -15.28
N THR A 63 -18.34 -4.61 -16.53
CA THR A 63 -17.33 -4.79 -17.59
C THR A 63 -16.03 -4.04 -17.27
N TYR A 64 -16.14 -2.85 -16.69
CA TYR A 64 -14.97 -2.06 -16.28
C TYR A 64 -14.27 -2.67 -15.07
N ALA A 65 -15.05 -3.18 -14.10
CA ALA A 65 -14.54 -3.87 -12.92
C ALA A 65 -13.75 -5.15 -13.30
N GLU A 66 -14.25 -5.95 -14.25
CA GLU A 66 -13.55 -7.14 -14.74
C GLU A 66 -12.23 -6.79 -15.43
N LYS A 67 -12.24 -5.77 -16.30
CA LYS A 67 -11.02 -5.29 -16.97
C LYS A 67 -9.99 -4.80 -15.97
N LEU A 68 -10.42 -3.98 -14.99
CA LEU A 68 -9.54 -3.49 -13.94
C LEU A 68 -8.97 -4.64 -13.12
N SER A 69 -9.81 -5.58 -12.68
CA SER A 69 -9.38 -6.76 -11.92
C SER A 69 -8.31 -7.55 -12.67
N ALA A 70 -8.51 -7.81 -13.96
CA ALA A 70 -7.54 -8.51 -14.80
C ALA A 70 -6.21 -7.74 -14.93
N GLN A 71 -6.26 -6.43 -15.14
CA GLN A 71 -5.07 -5.58 -15.25
C GLN A 71 -4.33 -5.41 -13.92
N TRP A 72 -5.05 -5.39 -12.80
CA TRP A 72 -4.47 -5.20 -11.46
C TRP A 72 -3.72 -6.44 -10.97
N GLN A 73 -4.07 -7.64 -11.47
CA GLN A 73 -3.37 -8.87 -11.11
C GLN A 73 -1.86 -8.82 -11.39
N SER A 74 -1.40 -8.07 -12.40
CA SER A 74 0.04 -7.93 -12.64
C SER A 74 0.75 -7.19 -11.50
N ARG A 75 0.08 -6.20 -10.88
CA ARG A 75 0.62 -5.45 -9.73
C ARG A 75 0.66 -6.32 -8.49
N VAL A 76 -0.37 -7.14 -8.28
CA VAL A 76 -0.39 -8.13 -7.20
C VAL A 76 0.76 -9.12 -7.34
N ARG A 77 0.98 -9.67 -8.54
CA ARG A 77 2.12 -10.58 -8.81
C ARG A 77 3.48 -9.91 -8.63
N ALA A 78 3.61 -8.63 -8.99
CA ALA A 78 4.83 -7.88 -8.72
C ALA A 78 5.09 -7.75 -7.21
N MET A 79 4.05 -7.49 -6.41
CA MET A 79 4.16 -7.47 -4.95
C MET A 79 4.40 -8.85 -4.33
N ASP A 80 3.87 -9.93 -4.92
CA ASP A 80 4.20 -11.32 -4.54
C ASP A 80 5.71 -11.54 -4.65
N GLY A 81 6.28 -11.22 -5.83
CA GLY A 81 7.73 -11.38 -6.06
C GLY A 81 8.59 -10.52 -5.14
N LEU A 82 8.10 -9.35 -4.70
CA LEU A 82 8.78 -8.52 -3.71
C LEU A 82 8.75 -9.13 -2.30
N VAL A 83 7.66 -9.79 -1.92
CA VAL A 83 7.59 -10.53 -0.65
C VAL A 83 8.54 -11.73 -0.69
N ASP A 84 8.52 -12.52 -1.75
CA ASP A 84 9.43 -13.66 -1.92
C ASP A 84 10.90 -13.21 -1.88
N TYR A 85 11.21 -12.10 -2.54
CA TYR A 85 12.52 -11.46 -2.48
C TYR A 85 12.90 -11.04 -1.05
N ALA A 86 11.99 -10.42 -0.30
CA ALA A 86 12.24 -10.01 1.07
C ALA A 86 12.44 -11.24 2.00
N ASP A 87 11.67 -12.31 1.83
CA ASP A 87 11.82 -13.58 2.54
C ASP A 87 13.17 -14.26 2.22
N ALA A 88 13.62 -14.17 0.98
CA ALA A 88 14.95 -14.65 0.58
C ALA A 88 16.06 -13.85 1.29
N LEU A 89 15.92 -12.52 1.41
CA LEU A 89 16.87 -11.69 2.19
C LEU A 89 16.90 -12.11 3.66
N GLN A 90 15.75 -12.32 4.30
CA GLN A 90 15.68 -12.81 5.68
C GLN A 90 16.35 -14.18 5.83
N SER A 91 16.13 -15.08 4.87
CA SER A 91 16.73 -16.40 4.87
C SER A 91 18.26 -16.32 4.77
N ILE A 92 18.80 -15.41 3.96
CA ILE A 92 20.26 -15.17 3.87
C ILE A 92 20.81 -14.61 5.19
N VAL A 93 20.12 -13.64 5.79
CA VAL A 93 20.52 -13.05 7.08
C VAL A 93 20.51 -14.10 8.19
N ALA A 94 19.47 -14.94 8.26
CA ALA A 94 19.32 -16.01 9.25
C ALA A 94 20.33 -17.16 9.05
N ALA A 95 20.59 -17.55 7.80
CA ALA A 95 21.56 -18.60 7.48
C ALA A 95 23.03 -18.15 7.67
N GLY A 96 23.28 -16.84 7.78
CA GLY A 96 24.62 -16.29 7.90
C GLY A 96 25.52 -16.71 6.74
N SER A 97 26.73 -17.20 7.04
CA SER A 97 27.73 -17.55 6.03
C SER A 97 27.58 -18.94 5.38
N GLN A 98 26.49 -19.68 5.63
CA GLN A 98 26.43 -21.13 5.35
C GLN A 98 25.35 -21.59 4.34
N GLY A 99 24.51 -20.70 3.78
CA GLY A 99 23.37 -21.11 2.94
C GLY A 99 23.54 -20.87 1.44
N ALA A 100 24.10 -21.82 0.67
CA ALA A 100 24.11 -21.75 -0.81
C ALA A 100 22.69 -21.81 -1.43
N SER A 101 21.74 -22.47 -0.75
CA SER A 101 20.33 -22.56 -1.18
C SER A 101 19.62 -21.19 -1.16
N SER A 102 19.90 -20.34 -0.17
CA SER A 102 19.28 -19.02 -0.03
C SER A 102 19.70 -18.05 -1.14
N VAL A 103 20.91 -18.21 -1.68
CA VAL A 103 21.41 -17.39 -2.81
C VAL A 103 20.69 -17.73 -4.11
N GLY A 104 20.40 -19.00 -4.36
CA GLY A 104 19.61 -19.43 -5.53
C GLY A 104 18.21 -18.84 -5.52
N ALA A 105 17.52 -18.93 -4.37
CA ALA A 105 16.18 -18.36 -4.19
C ALA A 105 16.16 -16.83 -4.41
N LEU A 106 17.19 -16.12 -3.95
CA LEU A 106 17.32 -14.68 -4.20
C LEU A 106 17.49 -14.37 -5.70
N ALA A 107 18.35 -15.11 -6.41
CA ALA A 107 18.59 -14.91 -7.84
C ALA A 107 17.32 -15.17 -8.69
N ASP A 108 16.56 -16.21 -8.33
CA ASP A 108 15.28 -16.51 -8.97
C ASP A 108 14.25 -15.39 -8.70
N SER A 109 14.18 -14.91 -7.46
CA SER A 109 13.29 -13.80 -7.07
C SER A 109 13.62 -12.50 -7.83
N VAL A 110 14.90 -12.17 -7.97
CA VAL A 110 15.36 -11.02 -8.77
C VAL A 110 14.98 -11.19 -10.25
N SER A 111 15.10 -12.39 -10.80
CA SER A 111 14.73 -12.68 -12.19
C SER A 111 13.22 -12.58 -12.42
N GLN A 112 12.42 -13.01 -11.44
CA GLN A 112 10.96 -12.84 -11.48
C GLN A 112 10.56 -11.37 -11.35
N LEU A 113 11.22 -10.63 -10.45
CA LEU A 113 10.97 -9.21 -10.23
C LEU A 113 11.25 -8.39 -11.49
N ALA A 114 12.37 -8.68 -12.12
CA ALA A 114 12.77 -8.16 -13.41
C ALA A 114 11.71 -8.39 -14.50
N ALA A 115 11.24 -9.63 -14.65
CA ALA A 115 10.21 -9.98 -15.61
C ALA A 115 8.88 -9.25 -15.32
N ALA A 116 8.49 -9.13 -14.04
CA ALA A 116 7.31 -8.41 -13.61
C ALA A 116 7.39 -6.90 -13.90
N ALA A 117 8.58 -6.31 -13.79
CA ALA A 117 8.86 -4.92 -14.15
C ALA A 117 8.90 -4.66 -15.68
N GLY A 118 8.71 -5.70 -16.51
CA GLY A 118 8.88 -5.60 -17.95
C GLY A 118 10.34 -5.39 -18.38
N ILE A 119 11.30 -5.63 -17.48
CA ILE A 119 12.74 -5.58 -17.79
C ILE A 119 13.09 -6.92 -18.43
N VAL A 120 13.24 -6.91 -19.75
CA VAL A 120 13.68 -8.09 -20.49
C VAL A 120 15.16 -8.30 -20.21
N PHE A 121 15.47 -9.22 -19.30
CA PHE A 121 16.81 -9.78 -19.22
C PHE A 121 16.98 -10.76 -20.40
N PRO A 122 18.13 -10.76 -21.09
CA PRO A 122 18.38 -11.77 -22.11
C PRO A 122 18.19 -13.15 -21.50
N ALA A 123 17.37 -13.98 -22.16
CA ALA A 123 16.98 -15.29 -21.65
C ALA A 123 18.22 -16.12 -21.30
N ALA A 124 18.26 -16.64 -20.06
CA ALA A 124 19.27 -17.57 -19.61
C ALA A 124 19.15 -18.87 -20.42
N GLY A 125 19.79 -18.93 -21.58
CA GLY A 125 19.72 -20.12 -22.45
C GLY A 125 20.13 -19.94 -23.90
N THR A 126 20.22 -18.73 -24.46
CA THR A 126 20.77 -18.56 -25.82
C THR A 126 22.30 -18.57 -25.77
N ALA A 127 22.85 -19.78 -25.83
CA ALA A 127 24.28 -20.03 -25.89
C ALA A 127 24.86 -19.55 -27.23
N ALA A 128 25.40 -18.33 -27.24
CA ALA A 128 26.69 -17.98 -27.85
C ALA A 128 26.91 -16.46 -27.65
N VAL A 129 27.89 -16.11 -26.81
CA VAL A 129 28.52 -14.77 -26.70
C VAL A 129 27.84 -13.70 -25.78
N ALA A 130 26.76 -13.99 -25.05
CA ALA A 130 26.18 -13.03 -24.10
C ALA A 130 26.44 -13.37 -22.61
N THR A 131 27.44 -12.66 -22.08
CA THR A 131 27.68 -12.18 -20.70
C THR A 131 27.83 -13.15 -19.51
N ASP A 132 28.99 -13.01 -18.88
CA ASP A 132 29.54 -13.69 -17.69
C ASP A 132 28.67 -13.68 -16.42
N THR A 133 27.52 -12.99 -16.39
CA THR A 133 26.76 -12.74 -15.15
C THR A 133 26.17 -14.01 -14.54
N ALA A 134 25.64 -14.94 -15.35
CA ALA A 134 25.01 -16.17 -14.83
C ALA A 134 26.02 -17.24 -14.37
N LYS A 135 27.21 -17.29 -15.00
CA LYS A 135 28.31 -18.19 -14.58
C LYS A 135 29.15 -17.62 -13.43
N PHE A 136 29.23 -16.30 -13.31
CA PHE A 136 29.91 -15.63 -12.19
C PHE A 136 29.17 -15.81 -10.86
N VAL A 137 27.83 -15.87 -10.90
CA VAL A 137 27.00 -16.15 -9.71
C VAL A 137 27.29 -17.56 -9.18
N TYR A 138 27.36 -18.59 -10.02
CA TYR A 138 27.53 -19.97 -9.55
C TYR A 138 28.96 -20.34 -9.07
N ALA A 139 30.01 -19.71 -9.60
CA ALA A 139 31.40 -20.08 -9.29
C ALA A 139 32.04 -19.30 -8.12
N GLN A 140 31.53 -18.12 -7.76
CA GLN A 140 32.02 -17.31 -6.62
C GLN A 140 31.33 -17.64 -5.28
N ILE A 141 30.23 -18.40 -5.30
CA ILE A 141 29.43 -18.79 -4.12
C ILE A 141 30.18 -19.78 -3.19
N ALA A 142 31.24 -20.43 -3.65
CA ALA A 142 31.89 -21.47 -2.86
C ALA A 142 32.94 -20.96 -1.85
N LEU A 143 33.54 -19.75 -1.96
CA LEU A 143 34.74 -19.47 -1.16
C LEU A 143 34.95 -18.07 -0.53
N MET A 144 34.17 -17.01 -0.78
CA MET A 144 34.31 -15.76 0.00
C MET A 144 33.03 -14.90 0.14
N ARG A 145 32.69 -14.59 1.41
CA ARG A 145 31.84 -13.49 1.93
C ARG A 145 30.38 -13.40 1.40
N ALA A 146 29.47 -14.10 2.09
CA ALA A 146 28.01 -13.91 1.97
C ALA A 146 27.57 -12.43 2.07
N ALA A 147 28.25 -11.61 2.90
CA ALA A 147 27.97 -10.18 3.01
C ALA A 147 28.27 -9.39 1.72
N SER A 148 29.34 -9.72 0.98
CA SER A 148 29.67 -9.03 -0.27
C SER A 148 28.77 -9.47 -1.42
N ALA A 149 28.31 -10.73 -1.40
CA ALA A 149 27.30 -11.21 -2.34
C ALA A 149 25.94 -10.56 -2.08
N LEU A 150 25.53 -10.44 -0.81
CA LEU A 150 24.30 -9.76 -0.40
C LEU A 150 24.32 -8.27 -0.79
N GLU A 151 25.42 -7.57 -0.48
CA GLU A 151 25.63 -6.17 -0.85
C GLU A 151 25.45 -5.95 -2.37
N LYS A 152 26.15 -6.76 -3.18
CA LYS A 152 26.03 -6.69 -4.65
C LYS A 152 24.63 -7.03 -5.14
N ALA A 153 23.97 -8.02 -4.55
CA ALA A 153 22.62 -8.40 -4.95
C ALA A 153 21.61 -7.29 -4.63
N LEU A 154 21.74 -6.65 -3.47
CA LEU A 154 20.91 -5.50 -3.06
C LEU A 154 21.13 -4.31 -4.01
N GLU A 155 22.39 -3.98 -4.31
CA GLU A 155 22.77 -2.90 -5.23
C GLU A 155 22.25 -3.17 -6.67
N GLN A 156 22.43 -4.38 -7.18
CA GLN A 156 21.95 -4.75 -8.52
C GLN A 156 20.43 -4.76 -8.65
N SER A 157 19.71 -5.06 -7.57
CA SER A 157 18.24 -5.10 -7.56
C SER A 157 17.62 -3.71 -7.39
N GLN A 158 18.40 -2.72 -6.93
CA GLN A 158 17.90 -1.39 -6.61
C GLN A 158 17.14 -0.70 -7.76
N PRO A 159 17.65 -0.68 -9.02
CA PRO A 159 16.92 -0.03 -10.11
C PRO A 159 15.55 -0.66 -10.39
N ALA A 160 15.45 -1.99 -10.29
CA ALA A 160 14.20 -2.71 -10.48
C ALA A 160 13.20 -2.43 -9.35
N VAL A 161 13.67 -2.47 -8.09
CA VAL A 161 12.87 -2.15 -6.91
C VAL A 161 12.32 -0.73 -6.98
N GLU A 162 13.16 0.25 -7.31
CA GLU A 162 12.73 1.65 -7.46
C GLU A 162 11.71 1.82 -8.59
N GLN A 163 11.93 1.14 -9.72
CA GLN A 163 11.02 1.21 -10.85
C GLN A 163 9.64 0.62 -10.53
N ILE A 164 9.61 -0.51 -9.81
CA ILE A 164 8.37 -1.14 -9.36
C ILE A 164 7.64 -0.25 -8.36
N ALA A 165 8.34 0.27 -7.36
CA ALA A 165 7.76 1.18 -6.37
C ALA A 165 7.13 2.40 -7.06
N ARG A 166 7.84 3.05 -7.97
CA ARG A 166 7.33 4.20 -8.73
C ARG A 166 6.12 3.84 -9.59
N THR A 167 6.14 2.68 -10.25
CA THR A 167 5.06 2.22 -11.12
C THR A 167 3.79 1.92 -10.31
N ILE A 168 3.91 1.16 -9.22
CA ILE A 168 2.78 0.81 -8.35
C ILE A 168 2.20 2.06 -7.67
N ALA A 169 3.05 2.98 -7.21
CA ALA A 169 2.57 4.23 -6.60
C ALA A 169 1.74 5.05 -7.60
N ARG A 170 2.21 5.19 -8.85
CA ARG A 170 1.45 5.86 -9.92
C ARG A 170 0.16 5.13 -10.25
N ASP A 171 0.20 3.80 -10.36
CA ASP A 171 -0.99 3.00 -10.63
C ASP A 171 -2.04 3.15 -9.51
N LEU A 172 -1.63 3.34 -8.25
CA LEU A 172 -2.53 3.63 -7.13
C LEU A 172 -3.14 5.04 -7.20
N GLU A 173 -2.41 6.03 -7.69
CA GLU A 173 -2.94 7.37 -7.98
C GLU A 173 -3.98 7.31 -9.11
N ASP A 174 -3.68 6.60 -10.19
CA ASP A 174 -4.61 6.37 -11.30
C ASP A 174 -5.87 5.61 -10.83
N LEU A 175 -5.69 4.64 -9.93
CA LEU A 175 -6.80 3.90 -9.30
C LEU A 175 -7.71 4.83 -8.48
N SER A 176 -7.15 5.82 -7.78
CA SER A 176 -7.91 6.85 -7.06
C SER A 176 -8.77 7.68 -8.03
N ALA A 177 -8.25 8.03 -9.20
CA ALA A 177 -9.01 8.75 -10.23
C ALA A 177 -10.17 7.89 -10.78
N VAL A 178 -9.92 6.60 -11.05
CA VAL A 178 -10.97 5.65 -11.47
C VAL A 178 -12.05 5.53 -10.40
N PHE A 179 -11.67 5.40 -9.13
CA PHE A 179 -12.60 5.31 -8.01
C PHE A 179 -13.44 6.58 -7.83
N GLN A 180 -12.85 7.76 -8.02
CA GLN A 180 -13.56 9.04 -8.00
C GLN A 180 -14.59 9.13 -9.13
N ALA A 181 -14.20 8.76 -10.35
CA ALA A 181 -15.12 8.71 -11.49
C ALA A 181 -16.27 7.72 -11.25
N ALA A 182 -15.99 6.59 -10.60
CA ALA A 182 -17.00 5.61 -10.26
C ALA A 182 -18.06 6.15 -9.28
N ASN A 183 -17.61 6.75 -8.19
CA ASN A 183 -18.49 7.39 -7.22
C ASN A 183 -19.30 8.53 -7.84
N ALA A 184 -18.69 9.33 -8.73
CA ALA A 184 -19.39 10.38 -9.45
C ALA A 184 -20.53 9.80 -10.33
N GLY A 185 -20.29 8.68 -11.01
CA GLY A 185 -21.32 7.98 -11.77
C GLY A 185 -22.45 7.43 -10.91
N ILE A 186 -22.14 6.88 -9.73
CA ILE A 186 -23.14 6.38 -8.77
C ILE A 186 -23.99 7.54 -8.22
N LEU A 187 -23.37 8.66 -7.87
CA LEU A 187 -24.07 9.86 -7.40
C LEU A 187 -24.99 10.43 -8.49
N LEU A 188 -24.50 10.50 -9.73
CA LEU A 188 -25.30 10.95 -10.86
C LEU A 188 -26.52 10.06 -11.07
N ALA A 189 -26.34 8.74 -11.10
CA ALA A 189 -27.44 7.79 -11.26
C ALA A 189 -28.48 7.92 -10.11
N LEU A 190 -28.00 8.06 -8.86
CA LEU A 190 -28.87 8.28 -7.70
C LEU A 190 -29.67 9.60 -7.82
N GLN A 191 -29.03 10.65 -8.32
CA GLN A 191 -29.66 11.95 -8.56
C GLN A 191 -30.69 11.86 -9.70
N GLU A 192 -30.37 11.18 -10.80
CA GLU A 192 -31.28 10.97 -11.93
C GLU A 192 -32.54 10.21 -11.51
N GLU A 193 -32.39 9.15 -10.71
CA GLU A 193 -33.49 8.38 -10.12
C GLU A 193 -34.50 9.27 -9.38
N HIS A 194 -34.01 10.32 -8.71
CA HIS A 194 -34.82 11.20 -7.86
C HIS A 194 -35.00 12.62 -8.42
N ASN A 195 -34.55 12.92 -9.65
CA ASN A 195 -34.37 14.29 -10.13
C ASN A 195 -35.67 15.14 -10.05
N ARG A 196 -36.79 14.55 -10.49
CA ARG A 196 -38.11 15.22 -10.41
C ARG A 196 -38.56 15.44 -8.97
N ALA A 197 -38.39 14.44 -8.10
CA ALA A 197 -38.79 14.51 -6.70
C ALA A 197 -37.94 15.52 -5.91
N LEU A 198 -36.64 15.58 -6.20
CA LEU A 198 -35.72 16.58 -5.67
C LEU A 198 -36.14 18.00 -6.08
N GLY A 199 -36.45 18.22 -7.37
CA GLY A 199 -36.96 19.50 -7.84
C GLY A 199 -38.26 19.93 -7.17
N PHE A 200 -39.20 18.99 -7.00
CA PHE A 200 -40.45 19.25 -6.28
C PHE A 200 -40.21 19.66 -4.82
N ARG A 201 -39.42 18.89 -4.07
CA ARG A 201 -39.12 19.21 -2.67
C ARG A 201 -38.36 20.53 -2.54
N GLN A 202 -37.40 20.80 -3.42
CA GLN A 202 -36.64 22.05 -3.42
C GLN A 202 -37.58 23.25 -3.65
N GLY A 203 -38.51 23.16 -4.60
CA GLY A 203 -39.51 24.21 -4.83
C GLY A 203 -40.37 24.49 -3.60
N LEU A 204 -40.80 23.45 -2.86
CA LEU A 204 -41.53 23.62 -1.59
C LEU A 204 -40.69 24.31 -0.52
N VAL A 205 -39.40 23.94 -0.39
CA VAL A 205 -38.48 24.57 0.57
C VAL A 205 -38.25 26.04 0.23
N ASP A 206 -38.09 26.37 -1.05
CA ASP A 206 -37.88 27.74 -1.52
C ASP A 206 -39.14 28.59 -1.29
N GLU A 207 -40.32 28.07 -1.63
CA GLU A 207 -41.61 28.74 -1.37
C GLU A 207 -41.80 29.02 0.13
N ARG A 208 -41.49 28.04 0.98
CA ARG A 208 -41.53 28.20 2.45
C ARG A 208 -40.58 29.30 2.92
N ASN A 209 -39.35 29.33 2.39
CA ASN A 209 -38.35 30.33 2.78
C ASN A 209 -38.76 31.74 2.34
N ILE A 210 -39.36 31.89 1.15
CA ILE A 210 -39.95 33.15 0.68
C ILE A 210 -41.07 33.63 1.60
N LEU A 211 -41.98 32.73 2.02
CA LEU A 211 -43.03 33.08 2.97
C LEU A 211 -42.44 33.52 4.31
N TYR A 212 -41.50 32.78 4.89
CA TYR A 212 -40.86 33.18 6.15
C TYR A 212 -40.14 34.53 6.07
N ALA A 213 -39.52 34.85 4.92
CA ALA A 213 -38.84 36.13 4.73
C ALA A 213 -39.78 37.36 4.79
N LYS A 214 -41.09 37.19 4.55
CA LYS A 214 -42.09 38.27 4.72
C LYS A 214 -42.33 38.65 6.19
N GLY A 215 -41.97 37.77 7.13
CA GLY A 215 -42.23 37.93 8.55
C GLY A 215 -43.63 37.45 8.96
N VAL A 216 -43.70 36.71 10.07
CA VAL A 216 -44.91 36.01 10.54
C VAL A 216 -46.09 36.97 10.81
N GLY A 217 -45.82 38.22 11.15
CA GLY A 217 -46.83 39.25 11.39
C GLY A 217 -47.45 39.86 10.13
N ALA A 218 -46.93 39.54 8.93
CA ALA A 218 -47.39 40.10 7.65
C ALA A 218 -48.17 39.11 6.79
N PHE A 219 -48.51 37.91 7.31
CA PHE A 219 -49.17 36.88 6.54
C PHE A 219 -50.66 37.13 6.40
N THR A 220 -51.17 36.93 5.19
CA THR A 220 -52.59 36.76 4.92
C THR A 220 -53.08 35.40 5.40
N ALA A 221 -54.40 35.24 5.60
CA ALA A 221 -54.99 33.95 5.96
C ALA A 221 -54.71 32.84 4.90
N GLN A 222 -54.64 33.23 3.63
CA GLN A 222 -54.27 32.32 2.54
C GLN A 222 -52.82 31.85 2.67
N GLU A 223 -51.89 32.74 3.00
CA GLU A 223 -50.47 32.38 3.19
C GLU A 223 -50.26 31.48 4.42
N HIS A 224 -51.03 31.68 5.50
CA HIS A 224 -51.03 30.75 6.63
C HIS A 224 -51.48 29.34 6.22
N THR A 225 -52.56 29.25 5.43
CA THR A 225 -53.07 27.97 4.93
C THR A 225 -52.05 27.31 4.01
N ARG A 226 -51.47 28.07 3.09
CA ARG A 226 -50.45 27.59 2.16
C ARG A 226 -49.19 27.10 2.86
N LEU A 227 -48.74 27.82 3.91
CA LEU A 227 -47.57 27.40 4.69
C LEU A 227 -47.80 26.06 5.39
N LYS A 228 -49.02 25.80 5.87
CA LYS A 228 -49.41 24.49 6.42
C LYS A 228 -49.37 23.40 5.35
N GLU A 229 -49.94 23.65 4.17
CA GLU A 229 -49.87 22.70 3.04
C GLU A 229 -48.43 22.39 2.65
N ILE A 230 -47.57 23.40 2.53
CA ILE A 230 -46.14 23.22 2.23
C ILE A 230 -45.47 22.36 3.30
N HIS A 231 -45.76 22.59 4.57
CA HIS A 231 -45.22 21.78 5.66
C HIS A 231 -45.64 20.31 5.55
N ASP A 232 -46.92 20.05 5.27
CA ASP A 232 -47.45 18.69 5.10
C ASP A 232 -46.82 18.00 3.88
N LEU A 233 -46.65 18.71 2.76
CA LEU A 233 -45.98 18.20 1.57
C LEU A 233 -44.47 17.95 1.77
N ILE A 234 -43.77 18.82 2.48
CA ILE A 234 -42.37 18.56 2.84
C ILE A 234 -42.29 17.33 3.75
N THR A 235 -43.21 17.21 4.71
CA THR A 235 -43.25 16.06 5.61
C THR A 235 -43.50 14.76 4.85
N SER A 236 -44.41 14.73 3.89
CA SER A 236 -44.67 13.54 3.07
C SER A 236 -43.46 13.15 2.21
N THR A 237 -42.68 14.11 1.71
CA THR A 237 -41.45 13.79 0.97
C THR A 237 -40.33 13.17 1.83
N ASN A 238 -40.43 13.18 3.16
CA ASN A 238 -39.40 12.57 4.02
C ASN A 238 -39.29 11.05 3.84
N GLU A 239 -40.36 10.37 3.39
CA GLU A 239 -40.38 8.92 3.15
C GLU A 239 -39.29 8.49 2.16
N TRP A 240 -39.10 9.24 1.07
CA TRP A 240 -38.06 8.96 0.07
C TRP A 240 -36.81 9.82 0.27
N TYR A 241 -36.95 11.05 0.78
CA TYR A 241 -35.81 11.97 0.89
C TYR A 241 -34.81 11.52 1.96
N GLY A 242 -35.27 10.97 3.07
CA GLY A 242 -34.39 10.44 4.12
C GLY A 242 -33.48 9.30 3.62
N PRO A 243 -34.03 8.24 2.99
CA PRO A 243 -33.24 7.20 2.34
C PRO A 243 -32.29 7.73 1.26
N TYR A 244 -32.75 8.67 0.42
CA TYR A 244 -31.90 9.32 -0.59
C TYR A 244 -30.68 10.02 0.04
N THR A 245 -30.89 10.86 1.05
CA THR A 245 -29.79 11.59 1.71
C THR A 245 -28.84 10.62 2.39
N LYS A 246 -29.36 9.59 3.06
CA LYS A 246 -28.53 8.56 3.69
C LYS A 246 -27.64 7.86 2.65
N ARG A 247 -28.21 7.41 1.53
CA ARG A 247 -27.45 6.73 0.48
C ARG A 247 -26.39 7.64 -0.15
N ARG A 248 -26.72 8.91 -0.41
CA ARG A 248 -25.76 9.91 -0.90
C ARG A 248 -24.60 10.10 0.09
N ASP A 249 -24.92 10.24 1.37
CA ASP A 249 -23.92 10.45 2.41
C ASP A 249 -23.06 9.18 2.62
N ASP A 250 -23.62 7.98 2.48
CA ASP A 250 -22.89 6.71 2.46
C ASP A 250 -21.89 6.66 1.30
N ILE A 251 -22.31 7.00 0.08
CA ILE A 251 -21.43 7.07 -1.09
C ILE A 251 -20.28 8.06 -0.84
N GLN A 252 -20.57 9.26 -0.32
CA GLN A 252 -19.54 10.25 -0.01
C GLN A 252 -18.56 9.77 1.07
N ARG A 253 -19.04 9.06 2.10
CA ARG A 253 -18.17 8.47 3.13
C ARG A 253 -17.23 7.44 2.55
N ARG A 254 -17.73 6.55 1.69
CA ARG A 254 -16.89 5.56 0.97
C ARG A 254 -15.88 6.25 0.05
N LEU A 255 -16.30 7.30 -0.67
CA LEU A 255 -15.41 8.09 -1.52
C LEU A 255 -14.21 8.64 -0.74
N ASN A 256 -14.49 9.34 0.37
CA ASN A 256 -13.45 9.94 1.20
C ASN A 256 -12.52 8.88 1.81
N ALA A 257 -13.08 7.77 2.29
CA ALA A 257 -12.31 6.68 2.87
C ALA A 257 -11.41 6.01 1.81
N GLY A 258 -11.95 5.72 0.63
CA GLY A 258 -11.20 5.14 -0.49
C GLY A 258 -10.06 6.05 -0.96
N GLN A 259 -10.30 7.35 -1.14
CA GLN A 259 -9.25 8.32 -1.48
C GLN A 259 -8.10 8.31 -0.45
N THR A 260 -8.44 8.30 0.83
CA THR A 260 -7.45 8.23 1.92
C THR A 260 -6.65 6.93 1.85
N LEU A 261 -7.29 5.79 1.56
CA LEU A 261 -6.61 4.51 1.36
C LEU A 261 -5.65 4.54 0.18
N PHE A 262 -6.08 5.02 -1.00
CA PHE A 262 -5.23 5.04 -2.19
C PHE A 262 -3.99 5.92 -1.99
N GLN A 263 -4.18 7.11 -1.41
CA GLN A 263 -3.08 7.99 -1.09
C GLN A 263 -2.12 7.35 -0.09
N ALA A 264 -2.62 6.81 1.02
CA ALA A 264 -1.78 6.17 2.04
C ALA A 264 -1.04 4.94 1.49
N ALA A 265 -1.69 4.14 0.63
CA ALA A 265 -1.06 3.02 -0.04
C ALA A 265 0.07 3.47 -0.98
N ALA A 266 -0.17 4.51 -1.80
CA ALA A 266 0.86 5.05 -2.70
C ALA A 266 2.06 5.61 -1.93
N GLU A 267 1.81 6.40 -0.88
CA GLU A 267 2.85 6.92 0.00
C GLU A 267 3.64 5.81 0.70
N THR A 268 2.96 4.72 1.11
CA THR A 268 3.58 3.55 1.73
C THR A 268 4.47 2.80 0.75
N VAL A 269 4.06 2.63 -0.51
CA VAL A 269 4.88 2.03 -1.56
C VAL A 269 6.13 2.88 -1.84
N VAL A 270 5.99 4.21 -1.91
CA VAL A 270 7.14 5.11 -2.06
C VAL A 270 8.09 4.99 -0.87
N ARG A 271 7.56 5.00 0.36
CA ARG A 271 8.34 4.84 1.58
C ARG A 271 9.04 3.49 1.65
N TRP A 272 8.40 2.44 1.16
CA TRP A 272 8.99 1.11 1.03
C TRP A 272 10.22 1.14 0.11
N GLY A 273 10.12 1.76 -1.07
CA GLY A 273 11.25 1.93 -1.98
C GLY A 273 12.42 2.72 -1.35
N LEU A 274 12.11 3.81 -0.63
CA LEU A 274 13.14 4.57 0.11
C LEU A 274 13.78 3.76 1.24
N THR A 275 12.99 2.92 1.93
CA THR A 275 13.48 2.05 2.99
C THR A 275 14.40 0.96 2.43
N TYR A 276 14.09 0.44 1.25
CA TYR A 276 14.97 -0.48 0.55
C TYR A 276 16.33 0.17 0.24
N ASN A 277 16.36 1.41 -0.25
CA ASN A 277 17.62 2.14 -0.47
C ASN A 277 18.40 2.33 0.83
N ASN A 278 17.71 2.62 1.94
CA ASN A 278 18.35 2.69 3.26
C ASN A 278 18.88 1.33 3.73
N LEU A 279 18.22 0.23 3.39
CA LEU A 279 18.69 -1.13 3.66
C LEU A 279 19.98 -1.42 2.90
N VAL A 280 20.05 -1.06 1.61
CA VAL A 280 21.27 -1.19 0.78
C VAL A 280 22.44 -0.47 1.47
N LEU A 281 22.26 0.80 1.81
CA LEU A 281 23.28 1.61 2.51
C LEU A 281 23.65 1.04 3.87
N ALA A 282 22.67 0.58 4.65
CA ALA A 282 22.89 0.02 5.97
C ALA A 282 23.72 -1.27 5.93
N VAL A 283 23.50 -2.11 4.91
CA VAL A 283 24.32 -3.31 4.67
C VAL A 283 25.74 -2.94 4.26
N GLN A 284 25.93 -1.97 3.37
CA GLN A 284 27.25 -1.46 2.96
C GLN A 284 28.03 -0.89 4.16
N GLU A 285 27.37 -0.09 4.99
CA GLU A 285 27.97 0.58 6.16
C GLU A 285 28.00 -0.30 7.41
N ARG A 286 27.46 -1.53 7.36
CA ARG A 286 27.34 -2.47 8.49
C ARG A 286 26.65 -1.86 9.71
N ARG A 287 25.60 -1.08 9.47
CA ARG A 287 24.79 -0.43 10.51
C ARG A 287 23.38 -1.02 10.56
N PRO A 288 22.65 -0.86 11.69
CA PRO A 288 21.25 -1.27 11.75
C PRO A 288 20.38 -0.49 10.76
N VAL A 289 19.35 -1.16 10.24
CA VAL A 289 18.36 -0.60 9.31
C VAL A 289 17.28 0.13 10.11
N ASN A 290 16.93 1.35 9.70
CA ASN A 290 15.78 2.05 10.27
C ASN A 290 14.52 1.76 9.46
N THR A 291 13.67 0.87 9.99
CA THR A 291 12.39 0.44 9.36
C THR A 291 11.16 1.05 10.05
N GLN A 292 11.35 1.87 11.09
CA GLN A 292 10.26 2.32 11.96
C GLN A 292 9.21 3.15 11.21
N SER A 293 9.65 4.04 10.31
CA SER A 293 8.75 4.87 9.52
C SER A 293 7.91 4.07 8.51
N LEU A 294 8.47 2.99 7.98
CA LEU A 294 7.78 2.08 7.06
C LEU A 294 6.77 1.21 7.81
N LEU A 295 7.15 0.64 8.95
CA LEU A 295 6.24 -0.12 9.81
C LEU A 295 5.05 0.73 10.24
N GLN A 296 5.27 1.98 10.65
CA GLN A 296 4.17 2.88 11.01
C GLN A 296 3.23 3.12 9.82
N ALA A 297 3.75 3.41 8.63
CA ALA A 297 2.93 3.61 7.44
C ALA A 297 2.10 2.36 7.08
N ALA A 298 2.71 1.18 7.16
CA ALA A 298 2.02 -0.10 6.94
C ALA A 298 0.87 -0.31 7.94
N LEU A 299 1.09 0.01 9.23
CA LEU A 299 0.05 -0.06 10.25
C LEU A 299 -1.08 0.94 9.99
N ASP A 300 -0.75 2.18 9.62
CA ASP A 300 -1.74 3.21 9.30
C ASP A 300 -2.63 2.77 8.12
N VAL A 301 -2.04 2.18 7.07
CA VAL A 301 -2.80 1.62 5.94
C VAL A 301 -3.67 0.44 6.36
N ARG A 302 -3.16 -0.46 7.21
CA ARG A 302 -3.95 -1.59 7.72
C ARG A 302 -5.17 -1.11 8.52
N ASP A 303 -5.02 -0.08 9.33
CA ASP A 303 -6.12 0.51 10.09
C ASP A 303 -7.15 1.18 9.15
N LEU A 304 -6.70 1.85 8.09
CA LEU A 304 -7.58 2.39 7.04
C LEU A 304 -8.37 1.28 6.33
N ILE A 305 -7.71 0.16 6.00
CA ILE A 305 -8.35 -1.02 5.41
C ILE A 305 -9.46 -1.55 6.31
N GLN A 306 -9.19 -1.67 7.63
CA GLN A 306 -10.18 -2.13 8.59
C GLN A 306 -11.39 -1.19 8.65
N ARG A 307 -11.17 0.14 8.64
CA ARG A 307 -12.25 1.13 8.63
C ARG A 307 -13.12 1.00 7.38
N ILE A 308 -12.52 0.87 6.20
CA ILE A 308 -13.27 0.71 4.94
C ILE A 308 -14.14 -0.55 4.95
N ARG A 309 -13.66 -1.66 5.52
CA ARG A 309 -14.45 -2.91 5.62
C ARG A 309 -15.68 -2.78 6.52
N THR A 310 -15.75 -1.75 7.37
CA THR A 310 -16.88 -1.52 8.28
C THR A 310 -17.89 -0.49 7.75
N LEU A 311 -17.63 0.12 6.59
CA LEU A 311 -18.54 1.02 5.87
C LEU A 311 -19.45 0.23 4.94
#